data_AF-A0A954K787-F1
#
_entry.id   AF-A0A954K787-F1
#
_cell.length_a   1.000
_cell.length_b   1.000
_cell.length_c   1.000
_cell.angle_alpha   90.00
_cell.angle_beta   90.00
_cell.angle_gamma   90.00
#
_symmetry.space_group_name_H-M   'P 1'
#
loop_
_entity.id
_entity.type
_entity.pdbx_description
1 polymer ?
#
loop_
_entity_poly.entity_id
_entity_poly.type
_entity_poly.pdbx_seq_one_letter_code
_entity_poly.pdbx_strand_id
1 'polypeptide(L)'
;MIRSQQNSLTLLFFFCLSFSLPNTAVPAAETKLEETFQVPLSKDWFWGLGTWTSKDGVLRGYESGPRRHGPVKLRRFELGDGVVTYEFRLERDADAAGIIFNGSQERGHLVH
;
A
#
# COMPACT_ATOMS: atom_id res chain seq x y z
N MET A 1 -6.62 82.37 22.46
CA MET A 1 -7.74 81.85 21.63
C MET A 1 -7.17 81.70 20.23
N ILE A 2 -7.00 80.53 19.61
CA ILE A 2 -7.88 79.37 19.45
C ILE A 2 -7.04 78.07 19.44
N ARG A 3 -7.68 76.99 19.91
CA ARG A 3 -7.15 75.63 20.16
C ARG A 3 -7.01 74.78 18.89
N SER A 4 -6.12 73.78 19.00
CA SER A 4 -6.32 72.35 18.65
C SER A 4 -6.88 71.98 17.28
N GLN A 5 -6.13 71.15 16.53
CA GLN A 5 -6.58 69.79 16.24
C GLN A 5 -5.36 68.85 16.02
N GLN A 6 -5.07 68.05 17.04
CA GLN A 6 -4.44 66.74 16.88
C GLN A 6 -5.51 65.77 16.35
N ASN A 7 -5.31 65.22 15.16
CA ASN A 7 -6.00 64.07 14.59
C ASN A 7 -4.98 63.39 13.65
N SER A 8 -4.80 62.09 13.57
CA SER A 8 -5.58 60.98 14.08
C SER A 8 -4.67 59.75 14.14
N LEU A 9 -4.97 58.87 15.09
CA LEU A 9 -4.55 57.47 15.11
C LEU A 9 -4.75 56.90 13.68
N THR A 10 -3.89 56.04 13.13
CA THR A 10 -3.84 54.64 13.54
C THR A 10 -2.65 54.01 12.82
N LEU A 11 -1.78 53.44 13.64
CA LEU A 11 -0.70 52.54 13.31
C LEU A 11 -1.25 51.33 12.53
N LEU A 12 -1.40 51.43 11.20
CA LEU A 12 -1.63 50.25 10.35
C LEU A 12 -0.29 49.56 10.10
N PHE A 13 0.25 48.98 11.18
CA PHE A 13 1.18 47.88 11.10
C PHE A 13 0.38 46.72 10.48
N PHE A 14 0.45 46.59 9.16
CA PHE A 14 -0.05 45.42 8.44
C PHE A 14 0.82 44.23 8.87
N PHE A 15 0.48 43.66 10.02
CA PHE A 15 1.00 42.39 10.48
C PHE A 15 0.34 41.34 9.58
N CYS A 16 0.90 41.17 8.38
CA CYS A 16 0.68 39.99 7.57
C CYS A 16 1.20 38.81 8.39
N LEU A 17 0.33 38.28 9.23
CA LEU A 17 0.50 37.00 9.89
C LEU A 17 0.41 35.97 8.76
N SER A 18 1.51 35.80 8.03
CA SER A 18 1.73 34.66 7.17
C SER A 18 1.76 33.44 8.09
N PHE A 19 0.57 32.88 8.30
CA PHE A 19 0.36 31.60 8.96
C PHE A 19 0.96 30.55 8.02
N SER A 20 2.27 30.39 8.11
CA SER A 20 2.96 29.25 7.52
C SER A 20 2.44 28.04 8.27
N LEU A 21 1.46 27.36 7.69
CA LEU A 21 1.08 26.02 8.14
C LEU A 21 2.37 25.21 8.24
N PRO A 22 2.68 24.58 9.39
CA PRO A 22 3.77 23.65 9.43
C PRO A 22 3.48 22.61 8.35
N ASN A 23 4.36 22.53 7.36
CA ASN A 23 4.40 21.40 6.44
C ASN A 23 4.82 20.22 7.30
N THR A 24 3.87 19.60 8.00
CA THR A 24 4.09 18.38 8.75
C THR A 24 4.42 17.35 7.70
N ALA A 25 5.72 17.17 7.45
CA ALA A 25 6.22 16.12 6.59
C ALA A 25 5.66 14.81 7.13
N VAL A 26 4.65 14.25 6.45
CA VAL A 26 4.16 12.92 6.74
C VAL A 26 5.37 12.01 6.53
N PRO A 27 5.83 11.27 7.57
CA PRO A 27 6.92 10.34 7.39
C PRO A 27 6.61 9.44 6.20
N ALA A 28 7.56 9.30 5.28
CA ALA A 28 7.39 8.39 4.15
C ALA A 28 7.01 7.01 4.71
N ALA A 29 5.90 6.46 4.22
CA ALA A 29 5.43 5.16 4.68
C ALA A 29 6.54 4.11 4.47
N GLU A 30 6.81 3.33 5.49
CA GLU A 30 7.81 2.28 5.42
C GLU A 30 7.36 1.18 4.44
N THR A 31 8.20 0.89 3.44
CA THR A 31 7.98 -0.25 2.55
C THR A 31 8.27 -1.54 3.29
N LYS A 32 7.22 -2.20 3.78
CA LYS A 32 7.32 -3.47 4.50
C LYS A 32 7.63 -4.67 3.60
N LEU A 33 7.20 -4.60 2.34
CA LEU A 33 7.36 -5.67 1.37
C LEU A 33 7.45 -5.08 -0.04
N GLU A 34 8.52 -5.43 -0.74
CA GLU A 34 8.70 -5.15 -2.15
C GLU A 34 9.14 -6.44 -2.85
N GLU A 35 8.48 -6.77 -3.95
CA GLU A 35 8.80 -7.94 -4.76
C GLU A 35 8.90 -7.56 -6.22
N THR A 36 10.10 -7.71 -6.77
CA THR A 36 10.39 -7.39 -8.17
C THR A 36 10.34 -8.62 -9.06
N PHE A 37 10.29 -9.83 -8.48
CA PHE A 37 10.27 -11.11 -9.20
C PHE A 37 11.37 -11.26 -10.27
N GLN A 38 12.51 -10.60 -10.07
CA GLN A 38 13.70 -10.74 -10.93
C GLN A 38 14.51 -12.00 -10.62
N VAL A 39 14.33 -12.53 -9.41
CA VAL A 39 14.97 -13.76 -8.92
C VAL A 39 13.92 -14.84 -8.69
N PRO A 40 14.32 -16.12 -8.58
CA PRO A 40 13.43 -17.18 -8.14
C PRO A 40 12.73 -16.81 -6.83
N LEU A 41 11.49 -17.24 -6.70
CA LEU A 41 10.63 -16.90 -5.56
C LEU A 41 11.30 -17.28 -4.23
N SER A 42 11.31 -16.36 -3.27
CA SER A 42 11.95 -16.60 -1.98
C SER A 42 11.26 -17.73 -1.20
N LYS A 43 11.97 -18.30 -0.22
CA LYS A 43 11.42 -19.33 0.67
C LYS A 43 10.32 -18.81 1.61
N ASP A 44 10.19 -17.49 1.74
CA ASP A 44 9.14 -16.85 2.54
C ASP A 44 7.76 -16.95 1.87
N TRP A 45 7.75 -17.23 0.56
CA TRP A 45 6.54 -17.57 -0.18
C TRP A 45 6.24 -19.06 0.00
N PHE A 46 5.36 -19.37 0.94
CA PHE A 46 5.04 -20.74 1.33
C PHE A 46 3.61 -21.10 0.97
N TRP A 47 3.33 -22.40 1.13
CA TRP A 47 2.09 -23.05 0.70
C TRP A 47 1.81 -22.80 -0.80
N GLY A 48 0.81 -23.45 -1.33
CA GLY A 48 0.29 -23.06 -2.63
C GLY A 48 -0.34 -24.17 -3.43
N LEU A 49 -1.37 -23.78 -4.17
CA LEU A 49 -2.00 -24.56 -5.20
C LEU A 49 -1.52 -24.06 -6.56
N GLY A 50 -1.54 -24.94 -7.54
CA GLY A 50 -1.02 -24.60 -8.87
C GLY A 50 0.50 -24.60 -8.93
N THR A 51 1.00 -24.17 -10.08
CA THR A 51 2.43 -23.94 -10.32
C THR A 51 2.69 -22.44 -10.31
N TRP A 52 3.70 -22.02 -9.55
CA TRP A 52 4.13 -20.62 -9.48
C TRP A 52 5.56 -20.49 -9.98
N THR A 53 5.82 -19.50 -10.83
CA THR A 53 7.15 -19.25 -11.37
C THR A 53 7.40 -17.75 -11.47
N SER A 54 8.54 -17.33 -10.93
CA SER A 54 9.07 -15.98 -11.07
C SER A 54 9.97 -15.94 -12.31
N LYS A 55 9.64 -15.11 -13.30
CA LYS A 55 10.43 -14.98 -14.52
C LYS A 55 10.21 -13.60 -15.15
N ASP A 56 11.30 -12.98 -15.61
CA ASP A 56 11.30 -11.70 -16.34
C ASP A 56 10.57 -10.58 -15.56
N GLY A 57 10.75 -10.53 -14.24
CA GLY A 57 10.10 -9.55 -13.36
C GLY A 57 8.62 -9.81 -13.09
N VAL A 58 8.09 -10.98 -13.47
CA VAL A 58 6.67 -11.32 -13.32
C VAL A 58 6.51 -12.64 -12.56
N LEU A 59 5.66 -12.62 -11.55
CA LEU A 59 5.17 -13.83 -10.90
C LEU A 59 3.97 -14.40 -11.67
N ARG A 60 4.12 -15.63 -12.18
CA ARG A 60 3.09 -16.33 -12.96
C ARG A 60 2.52 -17.49 -12.17
N GLY A 61 1.20 -17.52 -12.01
CA GLY A 61 0.47 -18.64 -11.42
C GLY A 61 -0.30 -19.39 -12.51
N TYR A 62 -0.19 -20.71 -12.52
CA TYR A 62 -1.00 -21.59 -13.38
C TYR A 62 -1.75 -22.58 -12.50
N GLU A 63 -3.05 -22.70 -12.71
CA GLU A 63 -3.81 -23.79 -12.10
C GLU A 63 -3.24 -25.13 -12.59
N SER A 64 -3.04 -26.06 -11.65
CA SER A 64 -2.59 -27.41 -11.98
C SER A 64 -3.53 -28.41 -11.32
N GLY A 65 -4.12 -29.27 -12.14
CA GLY A 65 -4.99 -30.36 -11.69
C GLY A 65 -6.48 -30.11 -11.93
N PRO A 66 -7.33 -31.11 -11.63
CA PRO A 66 -8.77 -31.07 -11.93
C PRO A 66 -9.59 -30.19 -10.98
N ARG A 67 -8.99 -29.64 -9.91
CA ARG A 67 -9.65 -28.77 -8.95
C ARG A 67 -9.60 -27.32 -9.45
N ARG A 68 -10.77 -26.67 -9.51
CA ARG A 68 -11.02 -25.30 -9.99
C ARG A 68 -10.86 -24.22 -8.90
N HIS A 69 -9.84 -24.32 -8.06
CA HIS A 69 -9.66 -23.35 -6.96
C HIS A 69 -8.69 -22.21 -7.31
N GLY A 70 -8.19 -22.17 -8.54
CA GLY A 70 -7.17 -21.23 -8.98
C GLY A 70 -5.80 -21.51 -8.34
N PRO A 71 -4.71 -21.00 -8.93
CA PRO A 71 -3.42 -21.03 -8.27
C PRO A 71 -3.44 -20.08 -7.06
N VAL A 72 -2.85 -20.51 -5.95
CA VAL A 72 -2.76 -19.73 -4.70
C VAL A 72 -1.33 -19.78 -4.18
N LYS A 73 -0.80 -18.64 -3.70
CA LYS A 73 0.51 -18.55 -3.04
C LYS A 73 0.42 -17.58 -1.87
N LEU A 74 1.08 -17.90 -0.75
CA LEU A 74 1.01 -17.11 0.47
C LEU A 74 2.39 -16.59 0.88
N ARG A 75 2.39 -15.44 1.54
CA ARG A 75 3.53 -14.92 2.28
C ARG A 75 3.03 -14.37 3.62
N ARG A 76 3.83 -14.58 4.67
CA ARG A 76 3.56 -14.04 6.01
C ARG A 76 4.44 -12.84 6.24
N PHE A 77 3.82 -11.74 6.65
CA PHE A 77 4.47 -10.54 7.17
C PHE A 77 3.43 -9.75 7.97
N GLU A 78 3.89 -8.84 8.84
CA GLU A 78 2.98 -8.01 9.62
C GLU A 78 2.52 -6.80 8.80
N LEU A 79 1.23 -6.77 8.46
CA LEU A 79 0.59 -5.62 7.84
C LEU A 79 -0.41 -5.01 8.82
N GLY A 80 -0.18 -3.74 9.19
CA GLY A 80 -1.15 -2.91 9.90
C GLY A 80 -1.92 -2.06 8.89
N ASP A 81 -2.15 -0.79 9.20
CA ASP A 81 -2.63 0.17 8.19
C ASP A 81 -1.57 0.36 7.11
N GLY A 82 -1.99 0.30 5.84
CA GLY A 82 -1.04 0.40 4.73
C GLY A 82 -1.71 0.40 3.37
N VAL A 83 -0.88 0.59 2.35
CA VAL A 83 -1.26 0.57 0.94
C VAL A 83 -0.58 -0.62 0.29
N VAL A 84 -1.36 -1.42 -0.45
CA VAL A 84 -0.84 -2.48 -1.29
C VAL A 84 -1.01 -2.07 -2.74
N THR A 85 0.11 -1.98 -3.45
CA THR A 85 0.14 -1.66 -4.88
C THR A 85 0.70 -2.86 -5.62
N TYR A 86 0.04 -3.24 -6.70
CA TYR A 86 0.49 -4.33 -7.57
C TYR A 86 -0.07 -4.14 -8.97
N GLU A 87 0.65 -4.68 -9.95
CA GLU A 87 0.19 -4.81 -11.32
C GLU A 87 -0.17 -6.27 -11.57
N PHE A 88 -1.25 -6.51 -12.33
CA PHE A 88 -1.66 -7.85 -12.69
C PHE A 88 -2.14 -7.92 -14.13
N ARG A 89 -2.11 -9.13 -14.68
CA ARG A 89 -2.67 -9.46 -15.99
C ARG A 89 -3.34 -10.82 -15.91
N LEU A 90 -4.54 -10.91 -16.45
CA LEU A 90 -5.20 -12.19 -16.71
C LEU A 90 -4.69 -12.70 -18.06
N GLU A 91 -4.17 -13.93 -18.07
CA GLU A 91 -3.72 -14.59 -19.28
C GLU A 91 -4.60 -15.82 -19.57
N ARG A 92 -4.84 -16.10 -20.85
CA ARG A 92 -5.65 -17.24 -21.33
C ARG A 92 -7.08 -17.19 -20.78
N ASP A 93 -7.51 -18.25 -20.11
CA ASP A 93 -8.88 -18.44 -19.61
C ASP A 93 -9.06 -17.93 -18.17
N ALA A 94 -8.07 -17.21 -17.62
CA ALA A 94 -8.21 -16.60 -16.30
C ALA A 94 -9.25 -15.48 -16.34
N ASP A 95 -10.23 -15.54 -15.43
CA ASP A 95 -11.35 -14.60 -15.32
C ASP A 95 -11.19 -13.64 -14.12
N ALA A 96 -10.42 -14.04 -13.11
CA ALA A 96 -10.21 -13.24 -11.92
C ALA A 96 -8.78 -13.37 -11.36
N ALA A 97 -8.36 -12.33 -10.65
CA ALA A 97 -7.18 -12.30 -9.80
C ALA A 97 -7.50 -11.50 -8.53
N GLY A 98 -6.91 -11.87 -7.41
CA GLY A 98 -7.16 -11.19 -6.15
C GLY A 98 -6.02 -11.38 -5.15
N ILE A 99 -5.87 -10.39 -4.27
CA ILE A 99 -5.03 -10.47 -3.08
C ILE A 99 -5.96 -10.73 -1.89
N ILE A 100 -5.64 -11.76 -1.13
CA ILE A 100 -6.41 -12.16 0.05
C ILE A 100 -5.59 -11.81 1.29
N PHE A 101 -6.12 -10.94 2.14
CA PHE A 101 -5.55 -10.68 3.46
C PHE A 101 -6.14 -11.68 4.45
N ASN A 102 -5.42 -12.78 4.61
CA ASN A 102 -5.67 -13.70 5.71
C ASN A 102 -5.15 -13.01 6.98
N GLY A 103 -6.02 -12.63 7.91
CA GLY A 103 -5.66 -12.02 9.20
C GLY A 103 -4.73 -12.91 10.05
N SER A 104 -4.63 -12.68 11.36
CA SER A 104 -3.78 -13.52 12.23
C SER A 104 -4.26 -14.98 12.22
N GLN A 105 -3.68 -15.79 11.33
CA GLN A 105 -3.95 -17.21 11.27
C GLN A 105 -3.16 -17.91 12.39
N GLU A 106 -3.57 -17.71 13.65
CA GLU A 106 -3.36 -18.75 14.67
C GLU A 106 -4.27 -19.97 14.38
N ARG A 107 -5.38 -19.77 13.64
CA ARG A 107 -6.36 -20.81 13.26
C ARG A 107 -6.97 -20.63 11.85
N GLY A 108 -6.16 -20.50 10.80
CA GLY A 108 -6.68 -20.47 9.43
C GLY A 108 -6.74 -21.86 8.78
N HIS A 109 -7.94 -22.32 8.41
CA HIS A 109 -8.32 -23.59 7.74
C HIS A 109 -8.61 -24.85 8.60
N LEU A 110 -8.98 -24.73 9.88
CA LEU A 110 -9.57 -25.86 10.64
C LEU A 110 -11.09 -26.01 10.48
N VAL A 111 -11.77 -25.21 9.65
CA VAL A 111 -13.20 -25.39 9.40
C VAL A 111 -13.51 -25.07 7.92
N HIS A 112 -13.42 -26.10 7.09
CA HIS A 112 -14.52 -26.61 6.27
C HIS A 112 -14.15 -27.98 5.70
#